data_AF-A0A839FWX8-F1
#
_entry.id   AF-A0A839FWX8-F1
#
_cell.length_a   1.000
_cell.length_b   1.000
_cell.length_c   1.000
_cell.angle_alpha   90.00
_cell.angle_beta   90.00
_cell.angle_gamma   90.00
#
_symmetry.space_group_name_H-M   'P 1'
#
loop_
_entity.id
_entity.type
_entity.pdbx_description
1 polymer ?
#
loop_
_entity_poly.entity_id
_entity_poly.type
_entity_poly.pdbx_seq_one_letter_code
_entity_poly.pdbx_strand_id
1 'polypeptide(L)'
;MNMTAATSGGSKELLRLAKIGQELDKQLLRFGSAFEDYLNAQPDLELPTTQAMTDARESLRAELASALEVMRLIDSGVSVAATTPRGNFWTTPLTINQAFRLMEQASPDSLGFRIQADSNYAKHVARSYRQHAAASSTCGRGNNCQTRTVTWPGRTRGPACWRHLTPEEREELTKLYDLAVENRPCEACQSSPGEPCDENAEPKNIDGWFSPIRQFNKRSVHLIRLEASVA
;
A
#
# COMPACT_ATOMS: atom_id res chain seq x y z
N MET A 1 -0.90 8.68 26.33
CA MET A 1 -1.66 7.64 25.60
C MET A 1 -0.67 6.81 24.81
N ASN A 2 -0.48 5.55 25.20
CA ASN A 2 0.55 4.66 24.65
C ASN A 2 0.05 3.99 23.37
N MET A 3 0.44 4.52 22.20
CA MET A 3 0.33 3.79 20.93
C MET A 3 1.36 2.66 20.93
N THR A 4 0.96 1.45 21.28
CA THR A 4 1.89 0.31 21.32
C THR A 4 1.31 -0.89 20.56
N ALA A 5 2.16 -1.43 19.67
CA ALA A 5 2.12 -2.72 18.98
C ALA A 5 1.63 -2.82 17.52
N ALA A 6 0.63 -2.07 17.05
CA ALA A 6 0.09 -2.29 15.69
C ALA A 6 0.82 -1.55 14.54
N THR A 7 1.65 -0.55 14.85
CA THR A 7 2.22 0.37 13.84
C THR A 7 3.52 -0.11 13.20
N SER A 8 4.27 -1.02 13.82
CA SER A 8 5.63 -1.40 13.39
C SER A 8 5.74 -2.44 12.26
N GLY A 9 4.63 -2.79 11.58
CA GLY A 9 4.61 -3.92 10.64
C GLY A 9 5.47 -3.71 9.40
N GLY A 10 5.43 -2.50 8.82
CA GLY A 10 6.18 -2.16 7.62
C GLY A 10 7.70 -2.21 7.85
N SER A 11 8.17 -1.59 8.93
CA SER A 11 9.59 -1.62 9.28
C SER A 11 10.10 -3.01 9.68
N LYS A 12 9.29 -3.82 10.36
CA LYS A 12 9.66 -5.20 10.72
C LYS A 12 9.76 -6.12 9.51
N GLU A 13 8.81 -6.05 8.58
CA GLU A 13 8.84 -6.88 7.37
C GLU A 13 10.06 -6.53 6.50
N LEU A 14 10.35 -5.23 6.38
CA LEU A 14 11.49 -4.76 5.63
C LEU A 14 12.83 -5.18 6.28
N LEU A 15 12.96 -5.05 7.60
CA LEU A 15 14.14 -5.51 8.33
C LEU A 15 14.31 -7.04 8.27
N ARG A 16 13.20 -7.79 8.28
CA ARG A 16 13.21 -9.26 8.14
C ARG A 16 13.74 -9.66 6.77
N LEU A 17 13.27 -9.02 5.70
CA LEU A 17 13.74 -9.28 4.34
C LEU A 17 15.20 -8.89 4.17
N ALA A 18 15.61 -7.76 4.74
CA ALA A 18 17.01 -7.34 4.68
C ALA A 18 17.94 -8.30 5.44
N LYS A 19 17.49 -8.85 6.57
CA LYS A 19 18.20 -9.91 7.30
C LYS A 19 18.28 -11.23 6.53
N ILE A 20 17.21 -11.61 5.81
CA ILE A 20 17.24 -12.78 4.91
C ILE A 20 18.25 -12.55 3.78
N GLY A 21 18.30 -11.34 3.22
CA GLY A 21 19.32 -10.94 2.25
C GLY A 21 20.74 -11.05 2.81
N GLN A 22 20.99 -10.56 4.03
CA GLN A 22 22.30 -10.71 4.70
C GLN A 22 22.69 -12.16 4.94
N GLU A 23 21.75 -13.03 5.28
CA GLU A 23 22.05 -14.44 5.48
C GLU A 23 22.35 -15.13 4.14
N LEU A 24 21.61 -14.80 3.08
CA LEU A 24 21.87 -15.30 1.73
C LEU A 24 23.29 -14.93 1.26
N ASP A 25 23.75 -13.71 1.54
CA ASP A 25 25.14 -13.29 1.26
C ASP A 25 26.17 -14.17 1.95
N LYS A 26 26.01 -14.39 3.26
CA LYS A 26 26.96 -15.22 4.01
C LYS A 26 27.04 -16.63 3.43
N GLN A 27 25.91 -17.19 2.98
CA GLN A 27 25.89 -18.50 2.34
C GLN A 27 26.57 -18.48 0.97
N LEU A 28 26.40 -17.42 0.17
CA LEU A 28 27.08 -17.25 -1.11
C LEU A 28 28.60 -17.05 -0.96
N LEU A 29 29.03 -16.28 0.04
CA LEU A 29 30.44 -16.11 0.35
C LEU A 29 31.08 -17.44 0.74
N ARG A 30 30.40 -18.24 1.58
CA ARG A 30 30.85 -19.60 1.95
C ARG A 30 30.90 -20.55 0.77
N PHE A 31 29.93 -20.47 -0.13
CA PHE A 31 29.93 -21.27 -1.35
C PHE A 31 31.09 -20.87 -2.27
N GLY A 32 31.32 -19.56 -2.44
CA GLY A 32 32.43 -19.03 -3.23
C GLY A 32 33.80 -19.46 -2.68
N SER A 33 34.00 -19.38 -1.37
CA SER A 33 35.25 -19.85 -0.74
C SER A 33 35.43 -21.36 -0.87
N ALA A 34 34.38 -22.15 -0.66
CA ALA A 34 34.43 -23.60 -0.84
C ALA A 34 34.72 -24.01 -2.29
N PHE A 35 34.23 -23.23 -3.27
CA PHE A 35 34.51 -23.42 -4.68
C PHE A 35 35.96 -23.08 -5.04
N GLU A 36 36.51 -21.98 -4.50
CA GLU A 36 37.92 -21.61 -4.64
C GLU A 36 38.84 -22.65 -4.00
N ASP A 37 38.52 -23.13 -2.79
CA ASP A 37 39.25 -24.21 -2.11
C ASP A 37 39.23 -25.50 -2.93
N TYR A 38 38.09 -25.84 -3.54
CA TYR A 38 37.94 -27.02 -4.41
C TYR A 38 38.76 -26.90 -5.69
N LEU A 39 38.77 -25.73 -6.35
CA LEU A 39 39.61 -25.46 -7.52
C LEU A 39 41.11 -25.55 -7.19
N ASN A 40 41.51 -25.00 -6.05
CA ASN A 40 42.89 -25.08 -5.58
C ASN A 40 43.31 -26.54 -5.25
N ALA A 41 42.36 -27.37 -4.80
CA ALA A 41 42.60 -28.77 -4.47
C ALA A 41 42.63 -29.70 -5.70
N GLN A 42 41.98 -29.33 -6.81
CA GLN A 42 41.96 -30.11 -8.05
C GLN A 42 42.15 -29.22 -9.30
N PRO A 43 43.39 -28.79 -9.59
CA PRO A 43 43.70 -27.83 -10.66
C PRO A 43 43.49 -28.38 -12.09
N ASP A 44 43.45 -29.70 -12.26
CA ASP A 44 43.41 -30.37 -13.57
C ASP A 44 41.98 -30.72 -14.04
N LEU A 45 40.97 -30.41 -13.23
CA LEU A 45 39.57 -30.70 -13.56
C LEU A 45 38.97 -29.52 -14.34
N GLU A 46 38.78 -29.68 -15.65
CA GLU A 46 38.01 -28.71 -16.45
C GLU A 46 36.54 -28.75 -16.02
N LEU A 47 36.15 -27.82 -15.14
CA LEU A 47 34.74 -27.55 -14.90
C LEU A 47 34.17 -26.89 -16.17
N PRO A 48 33.00 -27.33 -16.67
CA PRO A 48 32.38 -26.69 -17.82
C PRO A 48 32.18 -25.21 -17.48
N THR A 49 32.73 -24.32 -18.31
CA THR A 49 32.82 -22.88 -18.02
C THR A 49 31.47 -22.32 -17.60
N THR A 50 31.37 -22.11 -16.29
CA THR A 50 30.15 -21.71 -15.61
C THR A 50 29.97 -20.21 -15.74
N GLN A 51 29.98 -19.66 -16.97
CA GLN A 51 29.70 -18.24 -17.21
C GLN A 51 28.38 -17.85 -16.54
N ALA A 52 27.36 -18.71 -16.65
CA ALA A 52 26.09 -18.54 -15.95
C ALA A 52 26.22 -18.53 -14.40
N MET A 53 27.16 -19.27 -13.79
CA MET A 53 27.37 -19.22 -12.33
C MET A 53 28.19 -18.00 -11.92
N THR A 54 29.14 -17.56 -12.75
CA THR A 54 29.87 -16.31 -12.53
C THR A 54 28.92 -15.12 -12.63
N ASP A 55 28.09 -15.06 -13.68
CA ASP A 55 27.07 -14.03 -13.89
C ASP A 55 26.03 -14.04 -12.75
N ALA A 56 25.58 -15.23 -12.31
CA ALA A 56 24.67 -15.34 -11.17
C ALA A 56 25.32 -14.86 -9.86
N ARG A 57 26.60 -15.16 -9.63
CA ARG A 57 27.35 -14.70 -8.45
C ARG A 57 27.51 -13.17 -8.44
N GLU A 58 27.83 -12.58 -9.58
CA GLU A 58 27.96 -11.13 -9.72
C GLU A 58 26.63 -10.42 -9.56
N SER A 59 25.55 -10.95 -10.16
CA SER A 59 24.19 -10.43 -9.98
C SER A 59 23.75 -10.48 -8.52
N LEU A 60 23.97 -11.60 -7.83
CA LEU A 60 23.64 -11.75 -6.41
C LEU A 60 24.44 -10.80 -5.51
N ARG A 61 25.73 -10.59 -5.80
CA ARG A 61 26.54 -9.58 -5.08
C ARG A 61 26.01 -8.16 -5.27
N ALA A 62 25.61 -7.80 -6.48
CA ALA A 62 25.04 -6.48 -6.77
C ALA A 62 23.69 -6.27 -6.06
N GLU A 63 22.82 -7.28 -6.06
CA GLU A 63 21.54 -7.25 -5.34
C GLU A 63 21.73 -7.13 -3.83
N LEU A 64 22.70 -7.85 -3.27
CA LEU A 64 23.01 -7.74 -1.86
C LEU A 64 23.57 -6.37 -1.49
N ALA A 65 24.57 -5.88 -2.23
CA ALA A 65 25.15 -4.56 -1.97
C ALA A 65 24.05 -3.50 -1.97
N SER A 66 23.07 -3.65 -2.88
CA SER A 66 21.88 -2.83 -2.93
C SER A 66 21.01 -2.95 -1.66
N ALA A 67 20.80 -4.16 -1.14
CA ALA A 67 20.04 -4.38 0.09
C ALA A 67 20.73 -3.82 1.35
N LEU A 68 22.06 -3.94 1.45
CA LEU A 68 22.86 -3.38 2.54
C LEU A 68 22.78 -1.85 2.57
N GLU A 69 22.86 -1.21 1.41
CA GLU A 69 22.78 0.25 1.34
C GLU A 69 21.36 0.75 1.67
N VAL A 70 20.31 0.03 1.28
CA VAL A 70 18.93 0.33 1.73
C VAL A 70 18.81 0.29 3.25
N MET A 71 19.40 -0.71 3.92
CA MET A 71 19.42 -0.75 5.40
C MET A 71 20.14 0.46 5.99
N ARG A 72 21.29 0.85 5.44
CA ARG A 72 22.03 2.03 5.90
C ARG A 72 21.21 3.32 5.78
N LEU A 73 20.45 3.45 4.68
CA LEU A 73 19.53 4.57 4.48
C LEU A 73 18.40 4.60 5.51
N ILE A 74 17.87 3.42 5.87
CA ILE A 74 16.83 3.29 6.90
C ILE A 74 17.36 3.69 8.27
N ASP A 75 18.54 3.19 8.63
CA ASP A 75 19.15 3.42 9.95
C ASP A 75 19.60 4.87 10.12
N SER A 76 19.99 5.54 9.03
CA SER A 76 20.35 6.96 9.05
C SER A 76 19.15 7.90 9.19
N GLY A 77 17.92 7.39 9.15
CA GLY A 77 16.71 8.17 9.40
C GLY A 77 16.40 9.18 8.29
N VAL A 78 16.93 8.95 7.08
CA VAL A 78 16.73 9.84 5.93
C VAL A 78 15.23 10.01 5.62
N SER A 79 14.84 11.26 5.37
CA SER A 79 13.48 11.60 4.95
C SER A 79 13.16 11.03 3.58
N VAL A 80 11.94 10.52 3.42
CA VAL A 80 11.45 9.94 2.17
C VAL A 80 10.05 10.41 1.87
N ALA A 81 9.74 10.55 0.58
CA ALA A 81 8.39 10.81 0.13
C ALA A 81 7.40 9.75 0.64
N ALA A 82 6.22 10.22 1.04
CA ALA A 82 5.15 9.34 1.51
C ALA A 82 4.62 8.42 0.41
N THR A 83 4.61 8.91 -0.83
CA THR A 83 4.08 8.23 -2.01
C THR A 83 5.15 8.09 -3.10
N THR A 84 5.00 7.06 -3.91
CA THR A 84 5.78 6.88 -5.15
C THR A 84 5.43 7.98 -6.17
N PRO A 85 6.22 8.16 -7.25
CA PRO A 85 5.91 9.15 -8.29
C PRO A 85 4.51 8.98 -8.93
N ARG A 86 3.92 7.78 -8.83
CA ARG A 86 2.57 7.46 -9.31
C ARG A 86 1.47 7.72 -8.27
N GLY A 87 1.80 8.32 -7.14
CA GLY A 87 0.88 8.60 -6.04
C GLY A 87 0.65 7.43 -5.09
N ASN A 88 1.29 6.27 -5.29
CA ASN A 88 1.01 5.08 -4.47
C ASN A 88 1.73 5.11 -3.14
N PHE A 89 1.06 4.77 -2.02
CA PHE A 89 1.78 4.41 -0.80
C PHE A 89 2.60 3.16 -1.06
N TRP A 90 3.89 3.22 -0.76
CA TRP A 90 4.75 2.06 -0.85
C TRP A 90 4.50 1.15 0.37
N THR A 91 4.18 -0.11 0.08
CA THR A 91 3.94 -1.19 1.06
C THR A 91 4.71 -2.46 0.71
N THR A 92 5.31 -2.49 -0.49
CA THR A 92 6.15 -3.56 -0.99
C THR A 92 7.60 -3.35 -0.55
N PRO A 93 8.42 -4.41 -0.54
CA PRO A 93 9.86 -4.26 -0.45
C PRO A 93 10.35 -3.32 -1.53
N LEU A 94 11.12 -2.31 -1.15
CA LEU A 94 11.66 -1.32 -2.08
C LEU A 94 13.01 -1.80 -2.60
N THR A 95 13.23 -1.67 -3.91
CA THR A 95 14.58 -1.76 -4.46
C THR A 95 15.38 -0.51 -4.08
N ILE A 96 16.71 -0.58 -4.16
CA ILE A 96 17.57 0.57 -3.86
C ILE A 96 17.23 1.80 -4.71
N ASN A 97 16.97 1.59 -6.00
CA ASN A 97 16.60 2.67 -6.92
C ASN A 97 15.25 3.30 -6.55
N GLN A 98 14.31 2.50 -6.02
CA GLN A 98 13.05 3.04 -5.53
C GLN A 98 13.25 3.84 -4.24
N ALA A 99 14.09 3.36 -3.31
CA ALA A 99 14.43 4.08 -2.09
C ALA A 99 15.08 5.43 -2.39
N PHE A 100 16.08 5.48 -3.27
CA PHE A 100 16.71 6.74 -3.69
C PHE A 100 15.74 7.71 -4.33
N ARG A 101 14.87 7.25 -5.25
CA ARG A 101 13.86 8.11 -5.86
C ARG A 101 12.90 8.70 -4.82
N LEU A 102 12.51 7.94 -3.80
CA LEU A 102 11.66 8.44 -2.72
C LEU A 102 12.40 9.48 -1.86
N MET A 103 13.71 9.33 -1.66
CA MET A 103 14.53 10.32 -0.97
C MET A 103 14.64 11.63 -1.76
N GLU A 104 14.90 11.54 -3.07
CA GLU A 104 14.97 12.71 -3.95
C GLU A 104 13.66 13.51 -3.99
N GLN A 105 12.53 12.84 -3.74
CA GLN A 105 11.20 13.43 -3.73
C GLN A 105 10.71 13.85 -2.35
N ALA A 106 11.55 13.69 -1.32
CA ALA A 106 11.20 14.07 0.03
C ALA A 106 11.02 15.60 0.14
N SER A 107 9.90 16.01 0.72
CA SER A 107 9.63 17.38 1.12
C SER A 107 10.26 17.69 2.50
N PRO A 108 10.39 18.97 2.89
CA PRO A 108 10.93 19.34 4.20
C PRO A 108 10.18 18.76 5.42
N ASP A 109 8.90 18.43 5.25
CA ASP A 109 8.03 17.80 6.24
C ASP A 109 7.95 16.27 6.12
N SER A 110 8.71 15.68 5.19
CA SER A 110 8.73 14.23 4.99
C SER A 110 9.33 13.48 6.17
N LEU A 111 8.68 12.37 6.52
CA LEU A 111 9.08 11.52 7.63
C LEU A 111 10.31 10.69 7.27
N GLY A 112 11.09 10.33 8.30
CA GLY A 112 12.16 9.34 8.16
C GLY A 112 11.62 7.99 7.71
N PHE A 113 12.41 7.27 6.93
CA PHE A 113 12.03 6.03 6.24
C PHE A 113 11.18 5.07 7.10
N ARG A 114 11.66 4.75 8.31
CA ARG A 114 10.99 3.78 9.20
C ARG A 114 9.60 4.22 9.62
N ILE A 115 9.45 5.50 9.98
CA ILE A 115 8.18 6.07 10.44
C ILE A 115 7.21 6.16 9.26
N GLN A 116 7.71 6.52 8.07
CA GLN A 116 6.89 6.55 6.86
C GLN A 116 6.40 5.15 6.46
N ALA A 117 7.27 4.13 6.56
CA ALA A 117 6.90 2.73 6.30
C ALA A 117 5.76 2.27 7.21
N ASP A 118 5.89 2.54 8.51
CA ASP A 118 4.93 2.17 9.54
C ASP A 118 3.59 2.91 9.34
N SER A 119 3.65 4.19 8.98
CA SER A 119 2.46 5.00 8.64
C SER A 119 1.73 4.45 7.41
N ASN A 120 2.46 4.15 6.33
CA ASN A 120 1.89 3.57 5.11
C ASN A 120 1.29 2.19 5.36
N TYR A 121 1.97 1.36 6.16
CA TYR A 121 1.45 0.05 6.55
C TYR A 121 0.16 0.15 7.37
N ALA A 122 0.10 1.05 8.35
CA ALA A 122 -1.10 1.27 9.14
C ALA A 122 -2.29 1.72 8.28
N LYS A 123 -2.05 2.63 7.31
CA LYS A 123 -3.06 3.05 6.32
C LYS A 123 -3.54 1.86 5.48
N HIS A 124 -2.62 1.03 5.00
CA HIS A 124 -2.95 -0.17 4.23
C HIS A 124 -3.81 -1.18 5.02
N VAL A 125 -3.43 -1.48 6.27
CA VAL A 125 -4.19 -2.40 7.14
C VAL A 125 -5.58 -1.85 7.45
N ALA A 126 -5.67 -0.59 7.88
CA ALA A 126 -6.96 0.05 8.19
C ALA A 126 -7.90 0.01 6.98
N ARG A 127 -7.36 0.22 5.78
CA ARG A 127 -8.12 0.17 4.54
C ARG A 127 -8.55 -1.26 4.16
N SER A 128 -7.65 -2.23 4.23
CA SER A 128 -7.97 -3.65 3.98
C SER A 128 -9.10 -4.10 4.91
N TYR A 129 -9.04 -3.73 6.19
CA TYR A 129 -10.11 -4.00 7.15
C TYR A 129 -11.45 -3.39 6.74
N ARG A 130 -11.50 -2.10 6.34
CA ARG A 130 -12.73 -1.45 5.87
C ARG A 130 -13.31 -2.15 4.63
N GLN A 131 -12.47 -2.53 3.67
CA GLN A 131 -12.91 -3.22 2.46
C GLN A 131 -13.49 -4.60 2.75
N HIS A 132 -12.81 -5.39 3.59
CA HIS A 132 -13.33 -6.69 4.02
C HIS A 132 -14.64 -6.55 4.79
N ALA A 133 -14.72 -5.62 5.74
CA ALA A 133 -15.94 -5.38 6.51
C ALA A 133 -17.11 -4.96 5.61
N ALA A 134 -16.88 -4.08 4.63
CA ALA A 134 -17.90 -3.68 3.65
C ALA A 134 -18.33 -4.84 2.74
N ALA A 135 -17.40 -5.68 2.31
CA ALA A 135 -17.69 -6.83 1.45
C ALA A 135 -18.52 -7.91 2.17
N SER A 136 -18.30 -8.09 3.47
CA SER A 136 -19.01 -9.06 4.32
C SER A 136 -20.29 -8.53 4.96
N SER A 137 -20.59 -7.23 4.83
CA SER A 137 -21.74 -6.61 5.50
C SER A 137 -23.05 -6.83 4.73
N THR A 138 -23.92 -7.66 5.29
CA THR A 138 -25.28 -7.91 4.79
C THR A 138 -26.32 -7.10 5.58
N CYS A 139 -27.46 -6.83 4.95
CA CYS A 139 -28.51 -5.97 5.47
C CYS A 139 -29.06 -6.42 6.82
N GLY A 140 -29.34 -7.73 6.96
CA GLY A 140 -29.94 -8.30 8.17
C GLY A 140 -31.39 -7.85 8.48
N ARG A 141 -31.85 -6.71 7.94
CA ARG A 141 -33.23 -6.23 8.05
C ARG A 141 -34.12 -6.82 6.96
N GLY A 142 -35.36 -7.15 7.35
CA GLY A 142 -36.36 -7.81 6.51
C GLY A 142 -35.98 -9.26 6.22
N ASN A 143 -36.81 -10.24 6.59
CA ASN A 143 -36.69 -11.68 6.33
C ASN A 143 -35.28 -12.18 5.91
N ASN A 144 -34.27 -11.99 6.78
CA ASN A 144 -32.88 -12.38 6.53
C ASN A 144 -32.29 -11.91 5.19
N CYS A 145 -32.50 -10.65 4.84
CA CYS A 145 -32.00 -10.06 3.60
C CYS A 145 -30.47 -10.17 3.48
N GLN A 146 -30.02 -10.91 2.46
CA GLN A 146 -28.61 -11.13 2.14
C GLN A 146 -28.02 -10.04 1.23
N THR A 147 -28.80 -9.03 0.86
CA THR A 147 -28.28 -7.89 0.08
C THR A 147 -27.27 -7.12 0.92
N ARG A 148 -26.18 -6.67 0.28
CA ARG A 148 -25.16 -5.85 0.95
C ARG A 148 -25.75 -4.55 1.50
N THR A 149 -25.22 -4.11 2.63
CA THR A 149 -25.56 -2.79 3.19
C THR A 149 -25.10 -1.68 2.26
N VAL A 150 -25.81 -0.55 2.26
CA VAL A 150 -25.35 0.66 1.58
C VAL A 150 -24.02 1.15 2.16
N THR A 151 -23.24 1.86 1.34
CA THR A 151 -22.06 2.58 1.85
C THR A 151 -22.53 3.79 2.64
N TRP A 152 -22.09 3.91 3.89
CA TRP A 152 -22.45 5.01 4.76
C TRP A 152 -21.21 5.86 5.06
N PRO A 153 -21.13 7.09 4.55
CA PRO A 153 -20.01 7.98 4.78
C PRO A 153 -19.66 8.10 6.28
N GLY A 154 -18.38 8.01 6.62
CA GLY A 154 -17.90 8.09 8.01
C GLY A 154 -18.18 6.89 8.91
N ARG A 155 -18.79 5.81 8.39
CA ARG A 155 -19.01 4.56 9.13
C ARG A 155 -18.36 3.38 8.41
N THR A 156 -18.02 2.34 9.15
CA THR A 156 -17.48 1.10 8.58
C THR A 156 -18.52 0.35 7.73
N ARG A 157 -19.81 0.44 8.10
CA ARG A 157 -20.94 -0.18 7.38
C ARG A 157 -22.21 0.64 7.53
N GLY A 158 -23.08 0.59 6.52
CA GLY A 158 -24.44 1.14 6.61
C GLY A 158 -25.38 0.26 7.44
N PRO A 159 -26.51 0.80 7.91
CA PRO A 159 -27.45 0.09 8.80
C PRO A 159 -28.30 -0.97 8.09
N ALA A 160 -28.47 -0.86 6.77
CA ALA A 160 -29.29 -1.76 5.96
C ALA A 160 -28.91 -1.67 4.47
N CYS A 161 -29.53 -2.49 3.62
CA CYS A 161 -29.51 -2.28 2.17
C CYS A 161 -30.50 -1.18 1.76
N TRP A 162 -30.38 -0.69 0.53
CA TRP A 162 -31.19 0.43 0.02
C TRP A 162 -32.71 0.22 0.11
N ARG A 163 -33.17 -1.05 0.07
CA ARG A 163 -34.58 -1.44 0.18
C ARG A 163 -35.12 -1.34 1.61
N HIS A 164 -34.25 -1.50 2.61
CA HIS A 164 -34.63 -1.62 4.02
C HIS A 164 -34.10 -0.47 4.89
N LEU A 165 -33.66 0.62 4.26
CA LEU A 165 -33.48 1.89 4.94
C LEU A 165 -34.85 2.45 5.32
N THR A 166 -34.96 3.02 6.51
CA THR A 166 -36.12 3.82 6.88
C THR A 166 -36.14 5.12 6.04
N PRO A 167 -37.29 5.82 5.95
CA PRO A 167 -37.35 7.11 5.29
C PRO A 167 -36.32 8.12 5.84
N GLU A 168 -36.14 8.15 7.16
CA GLU A 168 -35.21 9.04 7.85
C GLU A 168 -33.75 8.68 7.52
N GLU A 169 -33.39 7.39 7.55
CA GLU A 169 -32.04 6.94 7.17
C GLU A 169 -31.74 7.22 5.69
N ARG A 170 -32.75 7.09 4.82
CA ARG A 170 -32.61 7.42 3.40
C ARG A 170 -32.38 8.91 3.19
N GLU A 171 -33.08 9.76 3.94
CA GLU A 171 -32.89 11.22 3.88
C GLU A 171 -31.51 11.62 4.40
N GLU A 172 -31.08 11.06 5.53
CA GLU A 172 -29.73 11.28 6.09
C GLU A 172 -28.64 10.88 5.09
N LEU A 173 -28.75 9.68 4.51
CA LEU A 173 -27.76 9.21 3.53
C LEU A 173 -27.76 10.07 2.25
N THR A 174 -28.92 10.54 1.83
CA THR A 174 -29.06 11.47 0.70
C THR A 174 -28.28 12.77 0.97
N LYS A 175 -28.46 13.35 2.17
CA LYS A 175 -27.73 14.55 2.61
C LYS A 175 -26.21 14.33 2.64
N LEU A 176 -25.74 13.18 3.12
CA LEU A 176 -24.31 12.87 3.15
C LEU A 176 -23.69 12.80 1.75
N TYR A 177 -24.41 12.21 0.80
CA TYR A 177 -23.98 12.16 -0.60
C TYR A 177 -23.98 13.57 -1.23
N ASP A 178 -25.00 14.38 -0.96
CA ASP A 178 -25.08 15.75 -1.47
C ASP A 178 -23.95 16.62 -0.91
N LEU A 179 -23.71 16.54 0.40
CA LEU A 179 -22.65 17.30 1.06
C LEU A 179 -21.25 16.93 0.54
N ALA A 180 -21.02 15.66 0.21
CA ALA A 180 -19.77 15.21 -0.41
C ALA A 180 -19.57 15.78 -1.82
N VAL A 181 -20.64 15.90 -2.60
CA VAL A 181 -20.60 16.46 -3.95
C VAL A 181 -20.44 17.98 -3.89
N GLU A 182 -21.28 18.66 -3.11
CA GLU A 182 -21.32 20.12 -3.03
C GLU A 182 -20.00 20.74 -2.57
N ASN A 183 -19.40 20.18 -1.52
CA ASN A 183 -18.32 20.87 -0.81
C ASN A 183 -16.91 20.44 -1.19
N ARG A 184 -16.74 19.32 -1.92
CA ARG A 184 -15.41 18.73 -2.12
C ARG A 184 -15.15 18.36 -3.56
N PRO A 185 -13.94 18.62 -4.10
CA PRO A 185 -13.55 18.05 -5.38
C PRO A 185 -13.41 16.53 -5.23
N CYS A 186 -13.63 15.81 -6.32
CA CYS A 186 -13.36 14.37 -6.35
C CYS A 186 -11.92 14.12 -6.78
N GLU A 187 -11.06 13.63 -5.89
CA GLU A 187 -9.67 13.31 -6.26
C GLU A 187 -9.57 12.22 -7.35
N ALA A 188 -10.56 11.31 -7.41
CA ALA A 188 -10.53 10.17 -8.33
C ALA A 188 -10.86 10.56 -9.77
N CYS A 189 -11.99 11.22 -10.03
CA CYS A 189 -12.37 11.67 -11.38
C CYS A 189 -12.12 13.16 -11.63
N GLN A 190 -11.50 13.87 -10.69
CA GLN A 190 -11.19 15.30 -10.75
C GLN A 190 -12.39 16.25 -10.89
N SER A 191 -13.62 15.75 -10.72
CA SER A 191 -14.83 16.60 -10.72
C SER A 191 -14.76 17.68 -9.65
N SER A 192 -15.23 18.88 -9.99
CA SER A 192 -15.20 20.04 -9.09
C SER A 192 -16.25 19.90 -7.97
N PRO A 193 -16.14 20.67 -6.88
CA PRO A 193 -17.25 20.85 -5.93
C PRO A 193 -18.53 21.27 -6.66
N GLY A 194 -19.66 20.68 -6.28
CA GLY A 194 -20.96 20.86 -6.94
C GLY A 194 -21.19 19.97 -8.17
N GLU A 195 -20.13 19.43 -8.78
CA GLU A 195 -20.26 18.56 -9.96
C GLU A 195 -20.34 17.07 -9.56
N PRO A 196 -21.26 16.29 -10.15
CA PRO A 196 -21.32 14.85 -9.92
C PRO A 196 -20.01 14.17 -10.37
N CYS A 197 -19.70 13.03 -9.77
CA CYS A 197 -18.56 12.25 -10.24
C CYS A 197 -18.83 11.71 -11.64
N ASP A 198 -17.87 11.86 -12.54
CA ASP A 198 -17.91 11.23 -13.85
C ASP A 198 -17.50 9.75 -13.75
N GLU A 199 -18.38 8.86 -14.19
CA GLU A 199 -18.14 7.41 -14.21
C GLU A 199 -17.24 6.97 -15.37
N ASN A 200 -17.12 7.80 -16.40
CA ASN A 200 -16.36 7.51 -17.61
C ASN A 200 -14.96 8.14 -17.60
N ALA A 201 -14.70 9.05 -16.64
CA ALA A 201 -13.38 9.62 -16.46
C ALA A 201 -12.37 8.52 -16.11
N GLU A 202 -11.16 8.61 -16.66
CA GLU A 202 -10.07 7.74 -16.26
C GLU A 202 -9.74 8.00 -14.79
N PRO A 203 -10.02 7.06 -13.86
CA PRO A 203 -9.88 7.33 -12.45
C PRO A 203 -8.39 7.49 -12.12
N LYS A 204 -8.05 8.55 -11.39
CA LYS A 204 -6.72 8.72 -10.84
C LYS A 204 -6.45 7.66 -9.79
N ASN A 205 -5.23 7.13 -9.84
CA ASN A 205 -4.70 6.36 -8.76
C ASN A 205 -4.36 7.31 -7.61
N ILE A 206 -5.08 7.18 -6.51
CA ILE A 206 -4.85 7.92 -5.27
C ILE A 206 -4.25 6.91 -4.34
N ASP A 207 -3.07 7.13 -3.76
CA ASP A 207 -2.55 6.29 -2.69
C ASP A 207 -2.44 4.79 -3.02
N GLY A 208 -2.29 4.40 -4.29
CA GLY A 208 -2.14 2.99 -4.68
C GLY A 208 -3.42 2.31 -5.13
N TRP A 209 -4.50 3.06 -5.33
CA TRP A 209 -5.77 2.51 -5.72
C TRP A 209 -6.64 3.45 -6.54
N PHE A 210 -7.54 2.81 -7.29
CA PHE A 210 -8.67 3.48 -7.90
C PHE A 210 -9.83 3.46 -6.90
N SER A 211 -10.32 4.65 -6.54
CA SER A 211 -11.51 4.76 -5.71
C SER A 211 -12.69 4.14 -6.47
N PRO A 212 -13.43 3.18 -5.91
CA PRO A 212 -14.59 2.65 -6.58
C PRO A 212 -15.75 3.64 -6.48
N ILE A 213 -16.68 3.55 -7.43
CA ILE A 213 -17.92 4.31 -7.41
C ILE A 213 -18.93 3.62 -6.48
N ARG A 214 -19.69 4.44 -5.76
CA ARG A 214 -20.83 4.01 -4.94
C ARG A 214 -22.08 4.71 -5.43
N GLN A 215 -23.13 3.92 -5.60
CA GLN A 215 -24.40 4.40 -6.09
C GLN A 215 -25.43 4.43 -4.97
N PHE A 216 -26.05 5.59 -4.79
CA PHE A 216 -27.22 5.74 -3.94
C PHE A 216 -28.18 6.76 -4.54
N ASN A 217 -29.46 6.42 -4.63
CA ASN A 217 -30.50 7.29 -5.17
C ASN A 217 -30.13 7.91 -6.55
N LYS A 218 -29.65 7.07 -7.48
CA LYS A 218 -29.16 7.46 -8.82
C LYS A 218 -27.95 8.40 -8.85
N ARG A 219 -27.28 8.63 -7.70
CA ARG A 219 -26.04 9.39 -7.61
C ARG A 219 -24.87 8.43 -7.56
N SER A 220 -23.92 8.64 -8.46
CA SER A 220 -22.64 7.95 -8.48
C SER A 220 -21.60 8.85 -7.86
N VAL A 221 -21.02 8.40 -6.75
CA VAL A 221 -19.99 9.16 -6.04
C VAL A 221 -18.83 8.23 -5.73
N HIS A 222 -17.62 8.66 -6.06
CA HIS A 222 -16.40 7.93 -5.68
C HIS A 222 -16.29 7.83 -4.15
N LEU A 223 -15.97 6.63 -3.66
CA LEU A 223 -15.82 6.35 -2.23
C LEU A 223 -14.88 7.33 -1.53
N ILE A 224 -13.77 7.74 -2.17
CA ILE A 224 -12.82 8.70 -1.58
C ILE A 224 -13.47 10.05 -1.26
N ARG A 225 -14.35 10.55 -2.14
CA ARG A 225 -15.07 11.80 -1.94
C ARG A 225 -16.08 11.68 -0.80
N LEU A 226 -16.71 10.50 -0.66
CA LEU A 226 -17.64 10.18 0.43
C LEU A 226 -16.94 9.99 1.78
N GLU A 227 -15.77 9.33 1.83
CA GLU A 227 -15.06 9.13 3.09
C GLU A 227 -14.43 10.42 3.60
N ALA A 228 -13.96 11.27 2.68
CA ALA A 228 -13.44 12.58 3.03
C ALA A 228 -14.52 13.43 3.71
N SER A 229 -15.76 13.44 3.23
CA SER A 229 -16.82 14.35 3.70
C SER A 229 -17.20 14.26 5.19
N VAL A 230 -16.73 13.22 5.89
CA VAL A 230 -17.03 12.96 7.31
C VAL A 230 -15.78 13.05 8.21
N ALA A 231 -14.62 13.36 7.62
CA ALA A 231 -13.39 13.76 8.31
C ALA A 231 -13.27 15.30 8.32
#